data_AF-A0A6I1F499-F1
#
_entry.id   AF-A0A6I1F499-F1
#
_cell.length_a   1.000
_cell.length_b   1.000
_cell.length_c   1.000
_cell.angle_alpha   90.00
_cell.angle_beta   90.00
_cell.angle_gamma   90.00
#
_symmetry.space_group_name_H-M   'P 1'
#
loop_
_entity.id
_entity.type
_entity.pdbx_description
1 polymer ?
#
loop_
_entity_poly.entity_id
_entity_poly.type
_entity_poly.pdbx_seq_one_letter_code
_entity_poly.pdbx_strand_id
1 'polypeptide(L)'
;MRQLIKQRIKNEKGLTLIELLAVIVILGIIAAIAIPSIANIIEKSRFDAIKADGIQVINATKLYIAGNGTEDTNIDATDLADYLDNETTLADGYTLDVVNGQIQLTGSATKGNVNVTFTAATITGINQATKAAEGDTTISN
;
A
#
# COMPACT_ATOMS: atom_id res chain seq x y z
N MET A 1 41.34 20.04 -44.09
CA MET A 1 40.51 19.67 -42.91
C MET A 1 39.19 20.43 -42.79
N ARG A 2 39.07 21.73 -43.17
CA ARG A 2 37.82 22.51 -43.00
C ARG A 2 36.64 22.10 -43.92
N GLN A 3 36.88 21.41 -45.03
CA GLN A 3 35.81 21.01 -45.97
C GLN A 3 34.98 19.80 -45.47
N LEU A 4 35.57 18.89 -44.70
CA LEU A 4 34.88 17.70 -44.18
C LEU A 4 33.87 18.03 -43.06
N ILE A 5 34.14 19.08 -42.28
CA ILE A 5 33.24 19.54 -41.20
C ILE A 5 32.00 20.25 -41.80
N LYS A 6 32.16 20.96 -42.92
CA LYS A 6 31.10 21.72 -43.57
C LYS A 6 30.01 20.84 -44.23
N GLN A 7 30.34 19.59 -44.55
CA GLN A 7 29.38 18.62 -45.09
C GLN A 7 28.55 17.93 -44.00
N ARG A 8 29.07 17.75 -42.77
CA ARG A 8 28.30 17.13 -41.68
C ARG A 8 27.17 18.01 -41.15
N ILE A 9 27.36 19.34 -41.13
CA ILE A 9 26.38 20.31 -40.60
C ILE A 9 25.16 20.48 -41.55
N LYS A 10 25.28 20.11 -42.83
CA LYS A 10 24.19 20.24 -43.82
C LYS A 10 23.25 19.02 -43.91
N ASN A 11 23.50 17.98 -43.13
CA ASN A 11 22.68 16.74 -43.11
C ASN A 11 21.80 16.60 -41.86
N GLU A 12 21.60 17.68 -41.10
CA GLU A 12 20.60 17.75 -40.04
C GLU A 12 19.21 17.77 -40.69
N LYS A 13 18.65 16.59 -41.02
CA LYS A 13 17.24 16.46 -41.39
C LYS A 13 16.42 16.85 -40.15
N GLY A 14 15.85 18.05 -40.17
CA GLY A 14 14.98 18.54 -39.10
C GLY A 14 13.74 17.66 -38.94
N LEU A 15 13.39 17.33 -37.70
CA LEU A 15 12.11 16.71 -37.35
C LEU A 15 10.98 17.63 -37.79
N THR A 16 9.96 17.07 -38.42
CA THR A 16 8.78 17.83 -38.81
C THR A 16 7.84 17.97 -37.62
N LEU A 17 7.10 19.09 -37.54
CA LEU A 17 6.09 19.28 -36.49
C LEU A 17 5.00 18.19 -36.52
N ILE A 18 4.70 17.65 -37.70
CA ILE A 18 3.69 16.60 -37.85
C ILE A 18 4.16 15.25 -37.29
N GLU A 19 5.45 14.93 -37.40
CA GLU A 19 6.03 13.73 -36.76
C GLU A 19 5.96 13.84 -35.25
N LEU A 20 6.31 15.01 -34.69
CA LEU A 20 6.24 15.24 -33.26
C LEU A 20 4.78 15.24 -32.75
N LEU A 21 3.85 15.76 -33.55
CA LEU A 21 2.41 15.74 -33.25
C LEU A 21 1.84 14.31 -33.23
N ALA A 22 2.18 13.46 -34.20
CA ALA A 22 1.71 12.08 -34.22
C ALA A 22 2.16 11.29 -32.97
N VAL A 23 3.39 11.51 -32.49
CA VAL A 23 3.93 10.85 -31.30
C VAL A 23 3.17 11.25 -30.03
N ILE A 24 2.94 12.54 -29.81
CA ILE A 24 2.23 12.99 -28.59
C ILE A 24 0.77 12.53 -28.57
N VAL A 25 0.13 12.39 -29.74
CA VAL A 25 -1.24 11.85 -29.85
C VAL A 25 -1.27 10.38 -29.40
N ILE A 26 -0.34 9.56 -29.90
CA ILE A 26 -0.25 8.15 -29.50
C ILE A 26 0.05 8.03 -27.99
N LEU A 27 1.02 8.80 -27.48
CA LEU A 27 1.34 8.83 -26.05
C LEU A 27 0.13 9.28 -25.21
N GLY A 28 -0.65 10.25 -25.69
CA GLY A 28 -1.88 10.72 -25.03
C GLY A 28 -2.94 9.64 -24.90
N ILE A 29 -3.17 8.85 -25.96
CA ILE A 29 -4.13 7.74 -25.94
C ILE A 29 -3.68 6.66 -24.94
N ILE A 30 -2.40 6.30 -24.96
CA ILE A 30 -1.83 5.32 -24.02
C ILE A 30 -1.96 5.83 -22.58
N ALA A 31 -1.61 7.09 -22.33
CA ALA A 31 -1.67 7.70 -21.01
C ALA A 31 -3.11 7.73 -20.45
N ALA A 32 -4.10 8.03 -21.29
CA ALA A 32 -5.51 8.08 -20.88
C ALA A 32 -6.02 6.75 -20.30
N ILE A 33 -5.56 5.61 -20.83
CA ILE A 33 -5.95 4.27 -20.34
C ILE A 33 -5.03 3.81 -19.20
N ALA A 34 -3.72 4.08 -19.33
CA ALA A 34 -2.72 3.57 -18.40
C ALA A 34 -2.78 4.24 -17.02
N ILE A 35 -2.99 5.55 -16.95
CA ILE A 35 -3.02 6.30 -15.68
C ILE A 35 -4.07 5.76 -14.70
N PRO A 36 -5.36 5.63 -15.05
CA PRO A 36 -6.36 5.10 -14.10
C PRO A 36 -6.10 3.64 -13.72
N SER A 37 -5.62 2.81 -14.66
CA SER A 37 -5.29 1.41 -14.37
C SER A 37 -4.13 1.29 -13.37
N ILE A 38 -3.06 2.05 -13.56
CA ILE A 38 -1.89 2.05 -12.67
C ILE A 38 -2.27 2.63 -11.30
N ALA A 39 -3.08 3.68 -11.24
CA ALA A 39 -3.57 4.23 -9.99
C ALA A 39 -4.30 3.15 -9.15
N ASN A 40 -5.21 2.40 -9.77
CA ASN A 40 -5.93 1.31 -9.10
C ASN A 40 -5.00 0.19 -8.60
N ILE A 41 -3.96 -0.17 -9.39
CA ILE A 41 -2.96 -1.16 -8.98
C ILE A 41 -2.18 -0.67 -7.75
N ILE A 42 -1.72 0.59 -7.77
CA ILE A 42 -0.98 1.19 -6.65
C ILE A 42 -1.84 1.21 -5.38
N GLU A 43 -3.11 1.60 -5.49
CA GLU A 43 -4.04 1.60 -4.35
C GLU A 43 -4.27 0.19 -3.81
N LYS A 44 -4.44 -0.81 -4.68
CA LYS A 44 -4.56 -2.21 -4.25
C LYS A 44 -3.28 -2.68 -3.54
N SER A 45 -2.11 -2.39 -4.08
CA SER A 45 -0.83 -2.74 -3.43
C SER A 45 -0.66 -2.07 -2.07
N ARG A 46 -1.14 -0.82 -1.93
CA ARG A 46 -1.14 -0.12 -0.63
C ARG A 46 -2.07 -0.80 0.37
N PHE A 47 -3.28 -1.15 -0.06
CA PHE A 47 -4.24 -1.90 0.75
C PHE A 47 -3.71 -3.28 1.16
N ASP A 48 -3.11 -4.02 0.23
CA ASP A 48 -2.51 -5.34 0.52
C ASP A 48 -1.35 -5.23 1.52
N ALA A 49 -0.56 -4.15 1.46
CA ALA A 49 0.48 -3.90 2.47
C ALA A 49 -0.12 -3.63 3.85
N ILE A 50 -1.17 -2.81 3.95
CA ILE A 50 -1.87 -2.56 5.22
C ILE A 50 -2.44 -3.87 5.81
N LYS A 51 -2.99 -4.75 4.95
CA LYS A 51 -3.45 -6.09 5.37
C LYS A 51 -2.30 -6.93 5.93
N ALA A 52 -1.15 -6.92 5.27
CA ALA A 52 0.02 -7.66 5.70
C ALA A 52 0.50 -7.18 7.08
N ASP A 53 0.58 -5.86 7.29
CA ASP A 53 0.98 -5.28 8.57
C ASP A 53 -0.02 -5.64 9.68
N GLY A 54 -1.33 -5.57 9.42
CA GLY A 54 -2.34 -5.98 10.40
C GLY A 54 -2.22 -7.46 10.80
N ILE A 55 -1.92 -8.35 9.84
CA ILE A 55 -1.66 -9.78 10.13
C ILE A 55 -0.35 -9.94 10.91
N GLN A 56 0.68 -9.16 10.59
CA GLN A 56 1.96 -9.17 11.28
C GLN A 56 1.78 -8.78 12.75
N VAL A 57 1.03 -7.71 13.04
CA VAL A 57 0.71 -7.28 14.40
C VAL A 57 -0.01 -8.39 15.15
N ILE A 58 -1.06 -9.00 14.56
CA ILE A 58 -1.77 -10.12 15.20
C ILE A 58 -0.83 -11.30 15.49
N ASN A 59 0.11 -11.60 14.59
CA ASN A 59 1.08 -12.69 14.81
C ASN A 59 2.12 -12.33 15.88
N ALA A 60 2.55 -11.07 15.97
CA ALA A 60 3.39 -10.59 17.07
C ALA A 60 2.67 -10.73 18.41
N THR A 61 1.37 -10.40 18.45
CA THR A 61 0.53 -10.62 19.64
C THR A 61 0.41 -12.09 20.03
N LYS A 62 0.33 -13.03 19.07
CA LYS A 62 0.37 -14.46 19.40
C LYS A 62 1.69 -14.85 20.08
N LEU A 63 2.80 -14.28 19.61
CA LEU A 63 4.11 -14.56 20.18
C LEU A 63 4.26 -13.95 21.58
N TYR A 64 3.76 -12.73 21.78
CA TYR A 64 3.68 -12.08 23.08
C TYR A 64 2.87 -12.92 24.07
N ILE A 65 1.66 -13.34 23.70
CA ILE A 65 0.80 -14.19 24.54
C ILE A 65 1.45 -15.54 24.85
N ALA A 66 2.19 -16.13 23.89
CA ALA A 66 2.90 -17.38 24.12
C ALA A 66 4.04 -17.23 25.15
N GLY A 67 4.66 -16.05 25.24
CA GLY A 67 5.73 -15.76 26.20
C GLY A 67 5.24 -15.29 27.57
N ASN A 68 4.16 -14.50 27.61
CA ASN A 68 3.70 -13.79 28.81
C ASN A 68 2.38 -14.31 29.38
N GLY A 69 1.68 -15.20 28.65
CA GLY A 69 0.36 -15.70 29.02
C GLY A 69 -0.80 -14.86 28.47
N THR A 70 -2.03 -15.28 28.77
CA THR A 70 -3.29 -14.68 28.27
C THR A 70 -3.97 -13.78 29.29
N GLU A 71 -3.24 -13.30 30.31
CA GLU A 71 -3.81 -12.49 31.40
C GLU A 71 -4.21 -11.09 30.91
N ASP A 72 -3.55 -10.60 29.86
CA ASP A 72 -3.85 -9.29 29.30
C ASP A 72 -4.95 -9.37 28.23
N THR A 73 -5.97 -8.55 28.42
CA THR A 73 -7.11 -8.46 27.50
C THR A 73 -7.00 -7.30 26.53
N ASN A 74 -6.05 -6.38 26.71
CA ASN A 74 -5.90 -5.17 25.88
C ASN A 74 -4.43 -4.90 25.60
N ILE A 75 -3.89 -5.61 24.61
CA ILE A 75 -2.48 -5.55 24.21
C ILE A 75 -2.31 -4.39 23.23
N ASP A 76 -1.32 -3.54 23.43
CA ASP A 76 -1.07 -2.37 22.59
C ASP A 76 0.33 -2.38 21.93
N ALA A 77 0.69 -1.28 21.26
CA ALA A 77 1.98 -1.14 20.60
C ALA A 77 3.17 -1.22 21.56
N THR A 78 3.01 -0.80 22.81
CA THR A 78 4.09 -0.80 23.80
C THR A 78 4.40 -2.22 24.30
N ASP A 79 3.38 -3.07 24.43
CA ASP A 79 3.55 -4.48 24.80
C ASP A 79 4.27 -5.28 23.70
N LEU A 80 4.07 -4.87 22.44
CA LEU A 80 4.64 -5.54 21.27
C LEU A 80 6.02 -5.01 20.86
N ALA A 81 6.62 -4.07 21.59
CA ALA A 81 7.88 -3.43 21.20
C ALA A 81 9.04 -4.41 20.99
N ASP A 82 9.06 -5.53 21.74
CA ASP A 82 10.08 -6.58 21.60
C ASP A 82 9.72 -7.66 20.55
N TYR A 83 8.49 -7.63 20.03
CA TYR A 83 7.92 -8.67 19.17
C TYR A 83 7.60 -8.17 17.75
N LEU A 84 7.61 -6.86 17.54
CA LEU A 84 7.24 -6.20 16.31
C LEU A 84 8.19 -5.05 16.02
N ASP A 85 8.76 -5.02 14.81
CA ASP A 85 9.55 -3.88 14.35
C ASP A 85 8.64 -2.65 14.14
N ASN A 86 9.14 -1.45 14.45
CA ASN A 86 8.40 -0.18 14.39
C ASN A 86 7.97 0.27 12.97
N GLU A 87 8.14 -0.57 11.95
CA GLU A 87 7.82 -0.27 10.55
C GLU A 87 6.46 -0.87 10.17
N THR A 88 5.40 -0.37 10.80
CA THR A 88 4.01 -0.76 10.50
C THR A 88 3.23 0.43 9.94
N THR A 89 2.25 0.19 9.07
CA THR A 89 1.32 1.21 8.59
C THR A 89 0.21 1.57 9.58
N LEU A 90 0.08 0.83 10.68
CA LEU A 90 -0.87 1.12 11.73
C LEU A 90 -0.39 2.32 12.56
N ALA A 91 -1.32 3.19 12.94
CA ALA A 91 -1.05 4.26 13.89
C ALA A 91 -0.87 3.70 15.30
N ASP A 92 0.00 4.31 16.12
CA ASP A 92 0.40 3.88 17.47
C ASP A 92 -0.77 3.64 18.47
N GLY A 93 -1.99 4.03 18.13
CA GLY A 93 -3.20 3.82 18.95
C GLY A 93 -4.00 2.55 18.63
N TYR A 94 -3.38 1.51 18.05
CA TYR A 94 -4.05 0.23 17.85
C TYR A 94 -4.08 -0.61 19.14
N THR A 95 -5.13 -1.42 19.30
CA THR A 95 -5.29 -2.37 20.40
C THR A 95 -5.63 -3.76 19.87
N LEU A 96 -5.24 -4.77 20.64
CA LEU A 96 -5.53 -6.17 20.35
C LEU A 96 -6.17 -6.85 21.56
N ASP A 97 -7.36 -7.39 21.34
CA ASP A 97 -8.10 -8.11 22.36
C ASP A 97 -8.21 -9.60 22.00
N VAL A 98 -8.12 -10.47 23.01
CA VAL A 98 -8.39 -11.90 22.84
C VAL A 98 -9.84 -12.19 23.22
N VAL A 99 -10.68 -12.43 22.22
CA VAL A 99 -12.11 -12.70 22.44
C VAL A 99 -12.47 -14.01 21.74
N ASN A 100 -13.08 -14.94 22.50
CA ASN A 100 -13.44 -16.28 22.02
C ASN A 100 -12.25 -17.05 21.40
N GLY A 101 -11.04 -16.87 21.92
CA GLY A 101 -9.83 -17.52 21.43
C GLY A 101 -9.29 -16.97 20.11
N GLN A 102 -9.81 -15.83 19.64
CA GLN A 102 -9.32 -15.12 18.47
C GLN A 102 -8.75 -13.76 18.89
N ILE A 103 -7.61 -13.40 18.31
CA ILE A 103 -7.05 -12.06 18.46
C ILE A 103 -7.77 -11.14 17.48
N GLN A 104 -8.31 -10.05 18.01
CA GLN A 104 -9.07 -9.04 17.28
C GLN A 104 -8.30 -7.73 17.32
N LEU A 105 -7.94 -7.22 16.14
CA LEU A 105 -7.26 -5.95 15.96
C LEU A 105 -8.26 -4.80 15.84
N THR A 106 -8.09 -3.77 16.65
CA THR A 106 -8.83 -2.50 16.52
C THR A 106 -7.84 -1.37 16.33
N GLY A 107 -8.06 -0.53 15.33
CA GLY A 107 -7.14 0.57 15.04
C GLY A 107 -7.31 1.12 13.64
N SER A 108 -6.40 1.98 13.22
CA SER A 108 -6.40 2.55 11.87
C SER A 108 -5.00 2.48 11.25
N ALA A 109 -4.96 2.32 9.93
CA ALA A 109 -3.73 2.28 9.16
C ALA A 109 -3.88 3.12 7.90
N THR A 110 -2.82 3.82 7.52
CA THR A 110 -2.80 4.69 6.35
C THR A 110 -1.55 4.44 5.52
N LYS A 111 -1.73 4.23 4.22
CA LYS A 111 -0.61 4.15 3.27
C LYS A 111 -0.92 4.95 2.02
N GLY A 112 -0.27 6.10 1.87
CA GLY A 112 -0.55 7.04 0.79
C GLY A 112 -1.97 7.61 0.92
N ASN A 113 -2.83 7.35 -0.07
CA ASN A 113 -4.23 7.78 -0.09
C ASN A 113 -5.23 6.69 0.33
N VAL A 114 -4.74 5.55 0.83
CA VAL A 114 -5.58 4.44 1.29
C VAL A 114 -5.62 4.44 2.80
N ASN A 115 -6.82 4.63 3.37
CA ASN A 115 -7.07 4.54 4.79
C ASN A 115 -7.90 3.29 5.09
N VAL A 116 -7.51 2.55 6.13
CA VAL A 116 -8.20 1.35 6.59
C VAL A 116 -8.49 1.46 8.08
N THR A 117 -9.72 1.20 8.47
CA THR A 117 -10.12 1.07 9.88
C THR A 117 -10.35 -0.40 10.20
N PHE A 118 -9.64 -0.91 11.20
CA PHE A 118 -9.88 -2.23 11.77
C PHE A 118 -10.81 -2.08 12.96
N THR A 119 -11.93 -2.79 12.96
CA THR A 119 -12.89 -2.85 14.06
C THR A 119 -13.02 -4.30 14.50
N ALA A 120 -12.32 -4.70 15.55
CA ALA A 120 -12.29 -6.09 15.98
C ALA A 120 -11.88 -7.08 14.86
N ALA A 121 -11.01 -6.67 13.95
CA ALA A 121 -10.64 -7.45 12.77
C ALA A 121 -9.83 -8.70 13.13
N THR A 122 -10.23 -9.86 12.61
CA THR A 122 -9.46 -11.11 12.72
C THR A 122 -8.64 -11.37 11.47
N ILE A 123 -7.67 -12.30 11.52
CA ILE A 123 -6.91 -12.72 10.33
C ILE A 123 -7.84 -13.16 9.19
N THR A 124 -8.95 -13.82 9.51
CA THR A 124 -9.95 -14.23 8.53
C THR A 124 -10.62 -13.02 7.88
N GLY A 125 -11.10 -12.06 8.69
CA GLY A 125 -11.68 -10.81 8.21
C GLY A 125 -10.71 -10.01 7.34
N ILE A 126 -9.45 -9.89 7.76
CA ILE A 126 -8.39 -9.22 6.99
C ILE A 126 -8.15 -9.93 5.65
N ASN A 127 -7.99 -11.25 5.63
CA ASN A 127 -7.74 -12.00 4.41
C ASN A 127 -8.88 -11.86 3.39
N GLN A 128 -10.13 -11.88 3.85
CA GLN A 128 -11.32 -11.76 3.01
C GLN A 128 -11.65 -10.32 2.61
N ALA A 129 -11.12 -9.32 3.34
CA ALA A 129 -11.39 -7.92 3.06
C ALA A 129 -10.92 -7.52 1.66
N THR A 130 -11.79 -6.80 0.97
CA THR A 130 -11.53 -6.11 -0.29
C THR A 130 -11.54 -4.60 -0.05
N LYS A 131 -10.72 -3.86 -0.81
CA LYS A 131 -10.73 -2.39 -0.77
C LYS A 131 -12.11 -1.89 -1.21
N ALA A 132 -12.64 -0.90 -0.50
CA ALA A 132 -13.81 -0.15 -0.96
C ALA A 132 -13.55 0.47 -2.35
N ALA A 133 -14.60 0.54 -3.17
CA ALA A 133 -14.51 1.15 -4.50
C ALA A 133 -14.14 2.64 -4.40
N GLU A 134 -14.69 3.34 -3.42
CA GLU A 134 -14.40 4.73 -3.10
C GLU A 134 -14.37 4.91 -1.58
N GLY A 135 -13.55 5.86 -1.11
CA GLY A 135 -13.43 6.21 0.31
C GLY A 135 -12.64 5.21 1.15
N ASP A 136 -12.77 5.36 2.46
CA ASP A 136 -12.05 4.57 3.47
C ASP A 136 -12.63 3.15 3.56
N THR A 137 -11.77 2.17 3.82
CA THR A 137 -12.18 0.76 3.97
C THR A 137 -12.27 0.38 5.44
N THR A 138 -13.36 -0.26 5.86
CA THR A 138 -13.49 -0.82 7.21
C THR A 138 -13.41 -2.34 7.15
N ILE A 139 -12.56 -2.93 7.99
CA ILE A 139 -12.42 -4.37 8.16
C ILE A 139 -12.95 -4.74 9.54
N SER A 140 -13.94 -5.62 9.57
CA SER A 140 -14.55 -6.15 10.80
C SER A 140 -14.37 -7.66 10.89
N ASN A 141 -14.69 -8.23 12.06
CA ASN A 141 -14.78 -9.69 12.22
C ASN A 141 -15.89 -10.30 11.37
#